data_AF-A0A538L6P2-F1
#
_entry.id   AF-A0A538L6P2-F1
#
_cell.length_a   1.000
_cell.length_b   1.000
_cell.length_c   1.000
_cell.angle_alpha   90.00
_cell.angle_beta   90.00
_cell.angle_gamma   90.00
#
_symmetry.space_group_name_H-M   'P 1'
#
loop_
_entity.id
_entity.type
_entity.pdbx_description
1 polymer ?
#
loop_
_entity_poly.entity_id
_entity_poly.type
_entity_poly.pdbx_seq_one_letter_code
_entity_poly.pdbx_strand_id
1 'polypeptide(L)'
;SIQSAMTDSEALSLQDDLMDQVSRYRSRGIIVDVTALDVMDSFAARSLRTIAHMTDLRGAVTVIVGIQAEVAFAMVQLGMSLE
;
A
#
# COMPACT_ATOMS: atom_id res chain seq x y z
N SER A 1 -2.70 4.39 -13.42
CA SER A 1 -2.49 2.93 -13.55
C SER A 1 -1.07 2.63 -13.16
N ILE A 2 -0.85 2.05 -12.00
CA ILE A 2 0.48 1.63 -11.55
C ILE A 2 0.74 0.31 -12.28
N GLN A 3 1.42 0.38 -13.43
CA GLN A 3 1.69 -0.78 -14.28
C GLN A 3 2.78 -1.63 -13.63
N SER A 4 2.41 -2.88 -13.34
CA SER A 4 3.20 -4.11 -13.42
C SER A 4 4.72 -3.95 -13.18
N ALA A 5 5.14 -4.26 -11.95
CA ALA A 5 6.48 -4.09 -11.38
C ALA A 5 6.84 -2.62 -11.05
N MET A 6 6.31 -2.12 -9.92
CA MET A 6 6.92 -0.98 -9.24
C MET A 6 8.39 -1.32 -9.01
N THR A 7 9.29 -0.55 -9.63
CA THR A 7 10.70 -0.58 -9.23
C THR A 7 10.81 -0.05 -7.80
N ASP A 8 11.82 -0.50 -7.03
CA ASP A 8 12.11 0.00 -5.67
C ASP A 8 12.06 1.53 -5.59
N SER A 9 12.58 2.20 -6.62
CA SER A 9 12.61 3.65 -6.78
C SER A 9 11.21 4.28 -6.88
N GLU A 10 10.32 3.67 -7.66
CA GLU A 10 8.94 4.17 -7.83
C GLU A 10 8.11 3.97 -6.56
N ALA A 11 8.38 2.91 -5.80
CA ALA A 11 7.75 2.70 -4.50
C ALA A 11 8.16 3.72 -3.46
N LEU A 12 9.45 4.09 -3.44
CA LEU A 12 9.95 5.14 -2.58
C LEU A 12 9.35 6.49 -2.95
N SER A 13 9.32 6.83 -4.25
CA SER A 13 8.69 8.08 -4.70
C SER A 13 7.21 8.15 -4.34
N LEU A 14 6.47 7.06 -4.56
CA LEU A 14 5.05 6.99 -4.22
C LEU A 14 4.81 7.18 -2.72
N GLN A 15 5.68 6.63 -1.88
CA GLN A 15 5.61 6.75 -0.44
C GLN A 15 5.87 8.19 0.01
N ASP A 16 6.91 8.83 -0.51
CA ASP A 16 7.25 10.22 -0.19
C ASP A 16 6.11 11.15 -0.61
N ASP A 17 5.60 10.99 -1.84
CA ASP A 17 4.48 11.77 -2.36
C ASP A 17 3.22 11.56 -1.50
N LEU A 18 2.89 10.31 -1.14
CA LEU A 18 1.76 10.00 -0.28
C LEU A 18 1.90 10.70 1.07
N MET A 19 3.09 10.65 1.68
CA MET A 19 3.34 11.27 2.98
C MET A 19 3.17 12.78 2.94
N ASP A 20 3.68 13.43 1.91
CA ASP A 20 3.52 14.87 1.72
C ASP A 20 2.06 15.26 1.59
N GLN A 21 1.27 14.50 0.82
CA GLN A 21 -0.17 14.77 0.70
C GLN A 21 -0.93 14.53 2.00
N VAL A 22 -0.62 13.46 2.74
CA VAL A 22 -1.27 13.18 4.03
C VAL A 22 -1.04 14.32 5.02
N SER A 23 0.17 14.86 5.10
CA SER A 23 0.48 16.01 5.96
C SER A 23 -0.20 17.29 5.46
N ARG A 24 -0.08 17.57 4.17
CA ARG A 24 -0.63 18.78 3.55
C ARG A 24 -2.15 18.88 3.74
N TYR A 25 -2.86 17.78 3.54
CA TYR A 25 -4.32 17.75 3.62
C TYR A 25 -4.84 17.33 5.00
N ARG A 26 -3.96 16.96 5.94
CA ARG A 26 -4.33 16.40 7.26
C ARG A 26 -5.32 15.25 7.11
N SER A 27 -5.05 14.38 6.14
CA SER A 27 -5.89 13.24 5.83
C SER A 27 -5.97 12.30 7.02
N ARG A 28 -7.18 11.92 7.43
CA ARG A 28 -7.42 10.96 8.53
C ARG A 28 -7.68 9.54 8.03
N GLY A 29 -7.86 9.39 6.72
CA GLY A 29 -8.17 8.13 6.07
C GLY A 29 -7.53 8.08 4.69
N ILE A 30 -7.03 6.91 4.33
CA ILE A 30 -6.35 6.65 3.07
C ILE A 30 -6.90 5.35 2.49
N ILE A 31 -7.25 5.38 1.21
CA ILE A 31 -7.72 4.21 0.48
C ILE A 31 -6.62 3.83 -0.50
N VAL A 32 -6.12 2.60 -0.38
CA VAL A 32 -5.15 2.02 -1.29
C VAL A 32 -5.89 1.03 -2.18
N ASP A 33 -6.15 1.44 -3.41
CA ASP A 33 -6.79 0.61 -4.42
C ASP A 33 -5.75 -0.27 -5.13
N VAL A 34 -5.85 -1.58 -4.94
CA VAL A 34 -4.98 -2.59 -5.54
C VAL A 34 -5.67 -3.37 -6.66
N THR A 35 -6.77 -2.86 -7.23
CA THR A 35 -7.50 -3.53 -8.32
C THR A 35 -6.61 -3.86 -9.53
N ALA A 36 -5.63 -2.99 -9.82
CA ALA A 36 -4.67 -3.16 -10.92
C ALA A 36 -3.44 -3.99 -10.55
N LEU A 37 -3.37 -4.52 -9.33
CA LEU A 37 -2.28 -5.38 -8.89
C LEU A 37 -2.66 -6.83 -9.22
N ASP A 38 -1.94 -7.44 -10.17
CA ASP A 38 -2.20 -8.82 -10.59
C ASP A 38 -1.42 -9.84 -9.73
N VAL A 39 -0.27 -9.46 -9.16
CA VAL A 39 0.58 -10.36 -8.37
C VAL A 39 0.98 -9.72 -7.05
N MET A 40 0.89 -10.50 -5.97
CA MET A 40 1.45 -10.14 -4.66
C MET A 40 2.73 -10.92 -4.41
N ASP A 41 3.84 -10.21 -4.27
CA ASP A 41 5.14 -10.74 -3.89
C ASP A 41 5.65 -10.09 -2.59
N SER A 42 6.87 -10.44 -2.17
CA SER A 42 7.47 -9.91 -0.95
C SER A 42 7.71 -8.39 -1.01
N PHE A 43 7.94 -7.83 -2.19
CA PHE A 43 8.19 -6.41 -2.37
C PHE A 43 6.90 -5.59 -2.29
N ALA A 44 5.84 -6.02 -2.99
CA ALA A 44 4.52 -5.42 -2.92
C ALA A 44 3.96 -5.51 -1.50
N ALA A 45 4.08 -6.66 -0.85
CA ALA A 45 3.65 -6.86 0.54
C ALA A 45 4.39 -5.92 1.50
N ARG A 46 5.71 -5.78 1.35
CA ARG A 46 6.51 -4.84 2.16
C ARG A 46 6.08 -3.40 1.91
N SER A 47 5.90 -3.01 0.66
CA SER A 47 5.50 -1.64 0.28
C SER A 47 4.16 -1.26 0.90
N LEU A 48 3.16 -2.14 0.81
CA LEU A 48 1.84 -1.91 1.42
C LEU A 48 1.92 -1.82 2.95
N ARG A 49 2.70 -2.70 3.60
CA ARG A 49 2.92 -2.65 5.04
C ARG A 49 3.59 -1.33 5.46
N THR A 50 4.59 -0.89 4.70
CA THR A 50 5.29 0.36 4.96
C THR A 50 4.35 1.56 4.83
N ILE A 51 3.52 1.61 3.78
CA ILE A 51 2.49 2.64 3.62
C ILE A 51 1.55 2.65 4.82
N ALA A 52 0.94 1.51 5.16
CA ALA A 52 0.01 1.42 6.28
C ALA A 52 0.65 1.91 7.59
N HIS A 53 1.88 1.48 7.87
CA HIS A 53 2.60 1.88 9.08
C HIS A 53 2.89 3.39 9.13
N MET A 54 3.35 3.97 8.03
CA MET A 54 3.66 5.42 7.99
C MET A 54 2.42 6.29 8.12
N THR A 55 1.31 5.83 7.54
CA THR A 55 0.04 6.52 7.64
C THR A 55 -0.52 6.49 9.06
N ASP A 56 -0.39 5.36 9.74
CA ASP A 56 -0.79 5.20 11.14
C ASP A 56 0.02 6.12 12.07
N LEU A 57 1.34 6.19 11.87
CA LEU A 57 2.21 7.14 12.58
C LEU A 57 1.80 8.61 12.40
N ARG A 58 1.09 8.95 11.31
CA ARG A 58 0.54 10.30 11.07
C ARG A 58 -0.91 10.46 11.51
N GLY A 59 -1.48 9.46 12.19
CA GLY A 59 -2.86 9.47 12.67
C GLY A 59 -3.90 9.25 11.57
N ALA A 60 -3.50 8.64 10.46
CA ALA A 60 -4.37 8.30 9.34
C ALA A 60 -4.60 6.79 9.27
N VAL A 61 -5.87 6.39 9.12
CA VAL A 61 -6.24 4.98 8.94
C VAL A 61 -6.12 4.59 7.47
N THR A 62 -5.41 3.52 7.17
CA THR A 62 -5.29 2.98 5.79
C THR A 62 -6.22 1.80 5.58
N VAL A 63 -6.95 1.81 4.47
CA VAL A 63 -7.84 0.73 4.03
C VAL A 63 -7.41 0.25 2.65
N ILE A 64 -7.20 -1.05 2.49
CA ILE A 64 -6.88 -1.67 1.20
C ILE A 64 -8.18 -2.18 0.55
N VAL A 65 -8.39 -1.84 -0.73
CA VAL A 65 -9.57 -2.21 -1.50
C VAL A 65 -9.17 -2.79 -2.86
N GLY A 66 -10.09 -3.49 -3.53
CA GLY A 66 -9.82 -4.04 -4.87
C GLY A 66 -8.99 -5.32 -4.88
N ILE A 67 -8.88 -6.02 -3.74
CA ILE A 67 -8.09 -7.24 -3.63
C ILE A 67 -8.75 -8.36 -4.46
N GLN A 68 -8.02 -8.86 -5.46
CA GLN A 68 -8.40 -10.06 -6.23
C GLN A 68 -8.15 -11.34 -5.41
N ALA A 69 -8.84 -12.44 -5.74
CA ALA A 69 -8.76 -13.67 -4.94
C ALA A 69 -7.33 -14.28 -4.88
N GLU A 70 -6.61 -14.28 -6.00
CA GLU A 70 -5.23 -14.77 -6.07
C GLU A 70 -4.25 -13.91 -5.25
N VAL A 71 -4.45 -12.59 -5.30
CA VAL A 71 -3.71 -11.62 -4.48
C VAL A 71 -4.01 -11.84 -3.00
N ALA A 72 -5.27 -12.02 -2.61
CA ALA A 72 -5.66 -12.31 -1.24
C ALA A 72 -4.98 -13.58 -0.70
N PHE A 73 -4.96 -14.64 -1.51
CA PHE A 73 -4.31 -15.89 -1.14
C PHE A 73 -2.81 -15.68 -0.90
N ALA A 74 -2.12 -14.98 -1.81
CA ALA A 74 -0.71 -14.67 -1.67
C ALA A 74 -0.41 -13.74 -0.47
N MET A 75 -1.25 -12.74 -0.20
CA MET A 75 -1.13 -11.88 1.00
C MET A 75 -1.13 -12.70 2.30
N VAL A 76 -2.01 -13.70 2.39
CA VAL A 76 -2.06 -14.61 3.55
C VAL A 76 -0.78 -15.46 3.65
N GLN A 77 -0.31 -16.01 2.53
CA GLN A 77 0.94 -16.80 2.51
C GLN A 77 2.16 -15.97 2.91
N LEU A 78 2.18 -14.68 2.58
CA LEU A 78 3.25 -13.75 2.92
C LEU A 78 3.11 -13.18 4.35
N GLY A 79 2.10 -13.60 5.12
CA GLY A 79 1.89 -13.17 6.49
C GLY A 79 1.55 -11.68 6.61
N MET A 80 0.87 -11.10 5.61
CA MET A 80 0.35 -9.74 5.73
C MET A 80 -0.76 -9.68 6.77
N SER A 81 -0.55 -8.88 7.81
CA SER A 81 -1.58 -8.41 8.74
C SER A 81 -1.68 -6.89 8.59
N LEU A 82 -2.91 -6.40 8.44
CA LEU A 82 -3.23 -4.97 8.48
C LEU A 82 -3.76 -4.70 9.89
N GLU A 83 -2.85 -4.37 10.80
CA GLU A 83 -3.19 -3.84 12.13
C GLU A 83 -2.94 -2.34 12.15
#